data_AF-A0A430AHT8-F1
#
_entry.id   AF-A0A430AHT8-F1
#
_cell.length_a   1.000
_cell.length_b   1.000
_cell.length_c   1.000
_cell.angle_alpha   90.00
_cell.angle_beta   90.00
_cell.angle_gamma   90.00
#
_symmetry.space_group_name_H-M   'P 1'
#
loop_
_entity.id
_entity.type
_entity.pdbx_description
1 polymer ?
#
loop_
_entity_poly.entity_id
_entity_poly.type
_entity_poly.pdbx_seq_one_letter_code
_entity_poly.pdbx_strand_id
1 'polypeptide(L)'
;KIVYCNNIQSPMVTGILKKYILLPDLNYTDQQMRHIIIHELQHIKNFDIYIELLLEILVIIYWWFPPIYLLKRQLDLITEMRVDKQVMDLLDPNEYMDYIETLIFVKRAVLTTEDDFYPDNIVHLPLVKKNKNMLTKRTYNILGNIDYKKTSLLSYLPLAAGFILLPFIIFEPYYIQNEQLTHTVEIKDYQNSCIEIVNGKHYLIVEGKKIGEIEDPNDSALKGINIVEKDEK
;
A
#
# COMPACT_ATOMS: atom_id res chain seq x y z
N LYS A 1 -1.79 33.96 8.51
CA LYS A 1 -2.73 34.63 9.46
C LYS A 1 -2.96 33.68 10.62
N ILE A 2 -2.87 34.13 11.88
CA ILE A 2 -3.12 33.29 13.05
C ILE A 2 -4.62 33.33 13.33
N VAL A 3 -5.23 32.16 13.51
CA VAL A 3 -6.66 32.03 13.83
C VAL A 3 -6.79 31.07 15.01
N TYR A 4 -7.33 31.56 16.12
CA TYR A 4 -7.65 30.75 17.28
C TYR A 4 -8.97 30.02 17.03
N CYS A 5 -9.00 28.72 17.25
CA CYS A 5 -10.18 27.91 17.05
C CYS A 5 -10.34 26.91 18.20
N ASN A 6 -11.46 27.01 18.92
CA ASN A 6 -11.77 26.17 20.08
C ASN A 6 -11.98 24.69 19.73
N ASN A 7 -12.18 24.36 18.45
CA ASN A 7 -12.41 23.00 17.96
C ASN A 7 -11.17 22.34 17.34
N ILE A 8 -10.00 22.96 17.42
CA ILE A 8 -8.79 22.43 16.80
C ILE A 8 -7.84 21.93 17.88
N GLN A 9 -7.45 20.67 17.70
CA GLN A 9 -6.84 19.87 18.76
C GLN A 9 -5.32 19.97 18.76
N SER A 10 -4.68 20.30 17.64
CA SER A 10 -3.23 20.53 17.51
C SER A 10 -2.98 21.82 16.74
N PRO A 11 -1.89 22.56 17.04
CA PRO A 11 -1.36 23.53 16.10
C PRO A 11 -1.28 22.89 14.71
N MET A 12 -1.90 23.53 13.73
CA MET A 12 -1.92 23.01 12.38
C MET A 12 -1.87 24.16 11.38
N VAL A 13 -0.94 24.06 10.45
CA VAL A 13 -0.96 24.92 9.25
C VAL A 13 -2.01 24.38 8.28
N THR A 14 -2.94 25.24 7.87
CA THR A 14 -3.91 24.90 6.82
C THR A 14 -3.85 25.89 5.67
N GLY A 15 -4.16 25.39 4.48
CA GLY A 15 -4.31 26.18 3.26
C GLY A 15 -3.15 26.05 2.27
N ILE A 16 -3.50 25.70 1.04
CA ILE A 16 -2.57 25.49 -0.09
C ILE A 16 -2.02 26.84 -0.61
N LEU A 17 -2.86 27.88 -0.64
CA LEU A 17 -2.57 29.21 -1.22
C LEU A 17 -2.46 30.33 -0.17
N LYS A 18 -3.19 30.23 0.95
CA LYS A 18 -3.10 31.15 2.09
C LYS A 18 -2.91 30.33 3.35
N LYS A 19 -1.74 30.45 3.98
CA LYS A 19 -1.34 29.64 5.12
C LYS A 19 -1.94 30.25 6.41
N TYR A 20 -2.80 29.48 7.07
CA TYR A 20 -3.39 29.81 8.35
C TYR A 20 -2.76 28.93 9.42
N ILE A 21 -2.21 29.53 10.47
CA ILE A 21 -1.75 28.79 11.65
C ILE A 21 -2.95 28.75 12.58
N LEU A 22 -3.53 27.55 12.73
CA LEU A 22 -4.62 27.30 13.65
C LEU A 22 -4.00 26.90 14.97
N LEU A 23 -4.36 27.61 16.04
CA LEU A 23 -3.90 27.29 17.39
C LEU A 23 -5.11 26.87 18.24
N PRO A 24 -4.99 25.78 19.04
CA PRO A 24 -5.93 25.47 20.09
C PRO A 24 -6.06 26.66 21.06
N ASP A 25 -7.26 26.86 21.62
CA ASP A 25 -7.50 27.87 22.65
C ASP A 25 -6.94 27.38 24.00
N LEU A 26 -5.62 27.41 24.14
CA LEU A 26 -4.87 27.03 25.34
C LEU A 26 -4.09 28.23 25.86
N ASN A 27 -3.96 28.32 27.19
CA ASN A 27 -3.13 29.32 27.84
C ASN A 27 -1.65 28.96 27.67
N TYR A 28 -1.05 29.40 26.57
CA TYR A 28 0.38 29.27 26.33
C TYR A 28 1.15 30.38 27.03
N THR A 29 2.33 30.05 27.56
CA THR A 29 3.31 31.09 27.91
C THR A 29 3.90 31.70 26.64
N ASP A 30 4.44 32.93 26.73
CA ASP A 30 5.06 33.60 25.58
C ASP A 30 6.18 32.76 24.94
N GLN A 31 6.93 32.01 25.77
CA GLN A 31 7.98 31.12 25.32
C GLN A 31 7.44 29.88 24.60
N GLN A 32 6.40 29.24 25.14
CA GLN A 32 5.72 28.12 24.46
C GLN A 32 5.13 28.55 23.12
N MET A 33 4.50 29.74 23.08
CA MET A 33 3.96 30.31 21.85
C MET A 33 5.06 30.53 20.81
N ARG A 34 6.22 31.09 21.21
CA ARG A 34 7.37 31.28 20.32
C ARG A 34 7.83 29.95 19.73
N HIS A 35 7.98 28.91 20.55
CA HIS A 35 8.37 27.58 20.08
C HIS A 35 7.39 26.98 19.06
N ILE A 36 6.09 27.06 19.33
CA ILE A 36 5.05 26.56 18.42
C ILE A 36 5.09 27.33 17.10
N ILE A 37 5.17 28.67 17.14
CA ILE A 37 5.19 29.48 15.92
C ILE A 37 6.43 29.16 15.07
N ILE A 38 7.61 29.01 15.67
CA ILE A 38 8.83 28.67 14.93
C ILE A 38 8.68 27.29 14.26
N HIS A 39 8.09 26.32 14.95
CA HIS A 39 7.80 24.99 14.42
C HIS A 39 6.86 25.05 13.19
N GLU A 40 5.71 25.70 13.32
CA GLU A 40 4.73 25.84 12.24
C GLU A 40 5.29 26.63 11.04
N LEU A 41 6.16 27.63 11.29
CA LEU A 41 6.83 28.38 10.24
C LEU A 41 7.79 27.50 9.42
N GLN A 42 8.44 26.50 10.01
CA GLN A 42 9.28 25.58 9.25
C GLN A 42 8.44 24.68 8.34
N HIS A 43 7.28 24.20 8.78
CA HIS A 43 6.35 23.48 7.90
C HIS A 43 5.94 24.31 6.68
N ILE A 44 5.66 25.60 6.92
CA ILE A 44 5.37 26.58 5.88
C ILE A 44 6.53 26.75 4.90
N LYS A 45 7.76 26.83 5.41
CA LYS A 45 8.98 27.05 4.63
C LYS A 45 9.35 25.81 3.79
N ASN A 46 9.13 24.62 4.32
CA ASN A 46 9.46 23.35 3.67
C ASN A 46 8.41 22.87 2.65
N PHE A 47 7.28 23.56 2.54
CA PHE A 47 6.17 23.17 1.66
C PHE A 47 5.59 21.78 1.99
N ASP A 48 5.62 21.40 3.27
CA ASP A 48 5.22 20.05 3.71
C ASP A 48 3.78 19.69 3.31
N ILE A 49 2.88 20.68 3.25
CA ILE A 49 1.49 20.53 2.77
C ILE A 49 1.44 19.93 1.35
N TYR A 50 2.36 20.30 0.46
CA TYR A 50 2.38 19.76 -0.90
C TYR A 50 2.91 18.33 -0.94
N ILE A 51 3.85 18.00 -0.05
CA ILE A 51 4.39 16.64 0.09
C ILE A 51 3.30 15.72 0.63
N GLU A 52 2.57 16.16 1.65
CA GLU A 52 1.43 15.44 2.22
C GLU A 52 0.31 15.25 1.19
N LEU A 53 -0.02 16.30 0.42
CA LEU A 53 -1.00 16.19 -0.67
C LEU A 53 -0.57 15.17 -1.74
N LEU A 54 0.70 15.19 -2.14
CA LEU A 54 1.24 14.22 -3.10
C LEU A 54 1.15 12.79 -2.56
N LEU A 55 1.46 12.58 -1.28
CA LEU A 55 1.30 11.28 -0.64
C LEU A 55 -0.15 10.80 -0.63
N GLU A 56 -1.12 11.67 -0.33
CA GLU A 56 -2.53 11.30 -0.36
C GLU A 56 -2.96 10.87 -1.78
N ILE A 57 -2.50 11.57 -2.81
CA ILE A 57 -2.74 11.18 -4.21
C ILE A 57 -2.11 9.80 -4.49
N LEU A 58 -0.90 9.54 -4.02
CA LEU A 58 -0.25 8.23 -4.16
C LEU A 58 -1.02 7.13 -3.44
N VAL A 59 -1.53 7.38 -2.24
CA VAL A 59 -2.38 6.43 -1.50
C VAL A 59 -3.66 6.13 -2.28
N ILE A 60 -4.28 7.13 -2.92
CA ILE A 60 -5.47 6.92 -3.75
C ILE A 60 -5.15 6.05 -4.97
N ILE A 61 -4.04 6.31 -5.66
CA ILE A 61 -3.63 5.52 -6.83
C ILE A 61 -3.26 4.09 -6.44
N TYR A 62 -2.51 3.94 -5.35
CA TYR A 62 -1.97 2.66 -4.87
C TYR A 62 -2.77 2.13 -3.67
N TRP A 63 -4.08 2.37 -3.63
CA TRP A 63 -4.93 2.01 -2.47
C TRP A 63 -4.87 0.52 -2.12
N TRP A 64 -4.63 -0.33 -3.13
CA TRP A 64 -4.49 -1.78 -3.04
C TRP A 64 -3.09 -2.26 -2.61
N PHE A 65 -2.09 -1.37 -2.53
CA PHE A 65 -0.70 -1.70 -2.20
C PHE A 65 -0.40 -1.39 -0.72
N PRO A 66 -0.45 -2.36 0.20
CA PRO A 66 -0.37 -2.09 1.64
C PRO A 66 0.88 -1.33 2.13
N PRO A 67 2.08 -1.48 1.51
CA PRO A 67 3.25 -0.70 1.91
C PRO A 67 3.13 0.82 1.71
N ILE A 68 2.17 1.32 0.91
CA ILE A 68 1.97 2.76 0.75
C ILE A 68 1.58 3.44 2.07
N TYR A 69 0.79 2.76 2.90
CA TYR A 69 0.37 3.27 4.21
C TYR A 69 1.54 3.31 5.21
N LEU A 70 2.47 2.34 5.11
CA LEU A 70 3.71 2.37 5.88
C LEU A 70 4.61 3.52 5.44
N LEU A 71 4.72 3.75 4.13
CA LEU A 71 5.49 4.85 3.56
C LEU A 71 4.95 6.19 4.07
N LYS A 72 3.63 6.39 4.00
CA LYS A 72 2.96 7.59 4.54
C LYS A 72 3.34 7.82 6.00
N ARG A 73 3.14 6.82 6.86
CA ARG A 73 3.45 6.91 8.29
C ARG A 73 4.93 7.22 8.58
N GLN A 74 5.85 6.69 7.78
CA GLN A 74 7.27 6.99 7.93
C GLN A 74 7.60 8.40 7.45
N LEU A 75 6.99 8.85 6.35
CA LEU A 75 7.23 10.20 5.85
C LEU A 75 6.70 11.24 6.81
N ASP A 76 5.53 11.04 7.41
CA ASP A 76 4.98 11.93 8.44
C ASP A 76 5.98 12.11 9.60
N LEU A 77 6.51 10.99 10.10
CA LEU A 77 7.53 11.02 11.16
C LEU A 77 8.84 11.71 10.71
N ILE A 78 9.29 11.47 9.47
CA ILE A 78 10.50 12.08 8.92
C ILE A 78 10.34 13.58 8.74
N THR A 79 9.17 14.04 8.28
CA THR A 79 8.83 15.45 8.13
C THR A 79 8.90 16.16 9.47
N GLU A 80 8.32 15.56 10.51
CA GLU A 80 8.32 16.09 11.86
C GLU A 80 9.72 16.14 12.47
N MET A 81 10.52 15.08 12.31
CA MET A 81 11.92 15.06 12.76
C MET A 81 12.78 16.09 12.00
N ARG A 82 12.51 16.31 10.71
CA ARG A 82 13.18 17.33 9.89
C ARG A 82 12.85 18.73 10.42
N VAL A 83 11.57 19.01 10.68
CA VAL A 83 11.14 20.29 11.22
C VAL A 83 11.74 20.50 12.61
N ASP A 84 11.65 19.52 13.50
CA ASP A 84 12.26 19.61 14.83
C ASP A 84 13.73 19.99 14.72
N LYS A 85 14.51 19.31 13.88
CA LYS A 85 15.93 19.64 13.64
C LYS A 85 16.13 21.09 13.19
N GLN A 86 15.34 21.57 12.24
CA GLN A 86 15.43 22.95 11.76
C GLN A 86 15.08 23.98 12.84
N VAL A 87 14.18 23.62 13.76
CA VAL A 87 13.87 24.46 14.94
C VAL A 87 15.07 24.47 15.89
N MET A 88 15.69 23.32 16.14
CA MET A 88 16.90 23.23 16.98
C MET A 88 18.04 24.10 16.44
N ASP A 89 18.25 24.11 15.12
CA ASP A 89 19.26 24.95 14.47
C ASP A 89 19.02 26.47 14.66
N LEU A 90 17.82 26.87 15.07
CA LEU A 90 17.40 28.27 15.30
C LEU A 90 17.30 28.64 16.79
N LEU A 91 17.32 27.66 17.69
CA LEU A 91 17.21 27.84 19.13
C LEU A 91 18.59 27.77 19.79
N ASP A 92 18.73 28.45 20.93
CA ASP A 92 19.93 28.25 21.75
C ASP A 92 19.89 26.86 22.40
N PRO A 93 21.04 26.18 22.59
CA PRO A 93 21.09 24.85 23.22
C PRO A 93 20.44 24.77 24.61
N ASN A 94 20.34 25.89 25.31
CA ASN A 94 19.67 25.98 26.62
C ASN A 94 18.13 25.92 26.50
N GLU A 95 17.56 26.30 25.35
CA GLU A 95 16.11 26.31 25.09
C GLU A 95 15.59 24.93 24.61
N TYR A 96 16.47 23.96 24.39
CA TYR A 96 16.14 22.65 23.83
C TYR A 96 15.19 21.85 24.74
N MET A 97 15.40 21.94 26.07
CA MET A 97 14.55 21.27 27.05
C MET A 97 13.17 21.93 27.11
N ASP A 98 13.13 23.26 27.09
CA ASP A 98 11.88 24.04 27.09
C ASP A 98 11.06 23.77 25.82
N TYR A 99 11.72 23.56 24.68
CA TYR A 99 11.09 23.14 23.43
C TYR A 99 10.46 21.75 23.56
N ILE A 100 11.19 20.76 24.08
CA ILE A 100 10.66 19.41 24.32
C ILE A 100 9.45 19.45 25.27
N GLU A 101 9.54 20.23 26.34
CA GLU A 101 8.43 20.41 27.28
C GLU A 101 7.20 21.01 26.60
N THR A 102 7.41 22.01 25.73
CA THR A 102 6.34 22.60 24.92
C THR A 102 5.66 21.55 24.03
N LEU A 103 6.43 20.69 23.35
CA LEU A 103 5.89 19.61 22.52
C LEU A 103 5.06 18.60 23.34
N ILE A 104 5.53 18.24 24.53
CA ILE A 104 4.83 17.33 25.44
C ILE A 104 3.54 17.98 25.96
N PHE A 105 3.60 19.27 26.31
CA PHE A 105 2.46 20.03 26.79
C PHE A 105 1.35 20.10 25.73
N VAL A 106 1.70 20.50 24.50
CA VAL A 106 0.76 20.55 23.37
C VAL A 106 0.16 19.17 23.14
N LYS A 107 0.98 18.12 23.07
CA LYS A 107 0.49 16.75 22.85
C LYS A 107 -0.42 16.26 23.97
N ARG A 108 -0.11 16.58 25.23
CA ARG A 108 -0.95 16.22 26.38
C ARG A 108 -2.32 16.91 26.30
N ALA A 109 -2.36 18.18 25.94
CA ALA A 109 -3.61 18.90 25.77
C ALA A 109 -4.48 18.31 24.65
N VAL A 110 -3.86 17.81 23.57
CA VAL A 110 -4.55 17.07 22.51
C VAL A 110 -5.16 15.77 23.05
N LEU A 111 -4.36 14.97 23.78
CA LEU A 111 -4.78 13.66 24.30
C LEU A 111 -5.93 13.75 25.31
N THR A 112 -6.04 14.84 26.07
CA THR A 112 -7.17 15.04 27.00
C THR A 112 -8.50 15.32 26.30
N THR A 113 -8.49 15.58 24.98
CA THR A 113 -9.69 15.83 24.17
C THR A 113 -10.05 14.67 23.24
N GLU A 114 -9.16 13.70 23.07
CA GLU A 114 -9.44 12.43 22.39
C GLU A 114 -10.14 11.49 23.39
N ASP A 115 -11.46 11.64 23.58
CA ASP A 115 -12.29 10.43 23.73
C ASP A 115 -12.07 9.63 22.44
N ASP A 116 -11.71 8.34 22.55
CA ASP A 116 -11.37 7.40 21.48
C ASP A 116 -12.53 7.20 20.45
N PHE A 117 -12.93 8.26 19.73
CA PHE A 117 -14.06 8.25 18.80
C PHE A 117 -13.70 7.66 17.42
N TYR A 118 -12.44 7.27 17.24
CA TYR A 118 -12.08 6.26 16.24
C TYR A 118 -12.08 4.91 16.94
N PRO A 119 -13.18 4.14 16.89
CA PRO A 119 -13.15 2.79 17.44
C PRO A 119 -12.00 2.05 16.76
N ASP A 120 -11.17 1.39 17.56
CA ASP A 120 -10.09 0.45 17.17
C ASP A 120 -10.59 -0.70 16.24
N ASN A 121 -11.86 -0.65 15.83
CA ASN A 121 -12.67 -1.73 15.30
C ASN A 121 -13.15 -1.50 13.85
N ILE A 122 -12.97 -0.33 13.22
CA ILE A 122 -13.55 -0.08 11.89
C ILE A 122 -12.63 -0.48 10.72
N VAL A 123 -11.31 -0.64 10.93
CA VAL A 123 -10.43 -1.21 9.90
C VAL A 123 -9.36 -2.08 10.54
N HIS A 124 -9.46 -3.40 10.36
CA HIS A 124 -8.48 -4.40 10.78
C HIS A 124 -7.13 -4.33 10.03
N LEU A 125 -6.74 -3.17 9.49
CA LEU A 125 -5.43 -2.98 8.87
C LEU A 125 -4.43 -2.50 9.94
N PRO A 126 -3.60 -3.37 10.53
CA PRO A 126 -2.56 -2.96 11.48
C PRO A 126 -1.59 -1.89 10.91
N LEU A 127 -1.55 -1.77 9.59
CA LEU A 127 -0.72 -0.80 8.85
C LEU A 127 -1.24 0.63 8.91
N VAL A 128 -2.53 0.84 9.16
CA VAL A 128 -3.17 2.18 9.22
C VAL A 128 -3.11 2.77 10.64
N LYS A 129 -2.66 1.98 11.65
CA LYS A 129 -2.61 2.44 13.04
C LYS A 129 -1.63 3.61 13.24
N LYS A 130 -2.12 4.69 13.86
CA LYS A 130 -1.35 5.91 14.22
C LYS A 130 -0.11 5.52 15.04
N ASN A 131 1.00 6.24 14.80
CA ASN A 131 2.30 5.91 15.35
C ASN A 131 2.37 6.25 16.86
N LYS A 132 2.05 5.28 17.74
CA LYS A 132 2.08 5.44 19.21
C LYS A 132 3.43 5.97 19.74
N ASN A 133 4.53 5.68 19.03
CA ASN A 133 5.89 6.03 19.44
C ASN A 133 6.43 7.31 18.75
N MET A 134 5.56 8.13 18.15
CA MET A 134 6.00 9.31 17.41
C MET A 134 6.70 10.36 18.29
N LEU A 135 6.12 10.66 19.47
CA LEU A 135 6.70 11.66 20.37
C LEU A 135 8.04 11.17 20.95
N THR A 136 8.13 9.91 21.35
CA THR A 136 9.37 9.34 21.90
C THR A 136 10.50 9.33 20.89
N LYS A 137 10.19 9.10 19.60
CA LYS A 137 11.17 9.22 18.52
C LYS A 137 11.63 10.66 18.30
N ARG A 138 10.71 11.63 18.35
CA ARG A 138 11.03 13.06 18.23
C ARG A 138 11.94 13.51 19.38
N THR A 139 11.56 13.24 20.64
CA THR A 139 12.38 13.64 21.80
C THR A 139 13.75 12.97 21.81
N TYR A 140 13.83 11.68 21.47
CA TYR A 140 15.10 10.98 21.33
C TYR A 140 15.99 11.62 20.27
N ASN A 141 15.41 11.99 19.11
CA ASN A 141 16.16 12.61 18.03
C ASN A 141 16.68 14.01 18.40
N ILE A 142 15.85 14.79 19.10
CA ILE A 142 16.20 16.13 19.60
C ILE A 142 17.36 16.03 20.60
N LEU A 143 17.26 15.14 21.59
CA LEU A 143 18.29 14.95 22.62
C LEU A 143 19.60 14.35 22.06
N GLY A 144 19.48 13.46 21.08
CA GLY A 144 20.63 12.81 20.45
C GLY A 144 21.35 13.68 19.41
N ASN A 145 20.78 14.84 19.04
CA ASN A 145 21.22 15.71 17.96
C ASN A 145 21.71 14.94 16.71
N ILE A 146 20.88 14.00 16.23
CA ILE A 146 21.29 13.10 15.17
C ILE A 146 21.35 13.87 13.84
N ASP A 147 22.52 13.84 13.19
CA ASP A 147 22.72 14.38 11.86
C ASP A 147 22.42 13.34 10.79
N TYR A 148 21.35 13.55 10.03
CA TYR A 148 21.03 12.72 8.88
C TYR A 148 21.86 13.17 7.68
N LYS A 149 22.70 12.25 7.15
CA LYS A 149 23.46 12.50 5.92
C LYS A 149 22.51 12.63 4.73
N LYS A 150 22.73 13.65 3.88
CA LYS A 150 21.98 13.80 2.62
C LYS A 150 22.31 12.64 1.67
N THR A 151 21.30 11.88 1.28
CA THR A 151 21.38 10.87 0.22
C THR A 151 21.29 11.57 -1.14
N SER A 152 22.00 11.06 -2.14
CA SER A 152 21.93 11.62 -3.49
C SER A 152 20.56 11.32 -4.12
N LEU A 153 19.99 12.29 -4.84
CA LEU A 153 18.67 12.15 -5.47
C LEU A 153 18.59 10.93 -6.41
N LEU A 154 19.73 10.52 -6.98
CA LEU A 154 19.87 9.35 -7.83
C LEU A 154 19.51 8.03 -7.11
N SER A 155 19.67 7.96 -5.79
CA SER A 155 19.37 6.76 -5.00
C SER A 155 17.86 6.42 -4.94
N TYR A 156 16.99 7.39 -5.24
CA TYR A 156 15.53 7.19 -5.22
C TYR A 156 14.94 6.72 -6.56
N LEU A 157 15.69 6.84 -7.66
CA LEU A 157 15.25 6.44 -9.01
C LEU A 157 14.82 4.96 -9.11
N PRO A 158 15.57 3.96 -8.62
CA PRO A 158 15.15 2.57 -8.73
C PRO A 158 13.89 2.26 -7.92
N LEU A 159 13.70 2.94 -6.77
CA LEU A 159 12.48 2.81 -5.98
C LEU A 159 11.27 3.38 -6.72
N ALA A 160 11.42 4.58 -7.30
CA ALA A 160 10.37 5.22 -8.11
C ALA A 160 10.02 4.39 -9.36
N ALA A 161 11.03 3.85 -10.06
CA ALA A 161 10.83 2.97 -11.20
C ALA A 161 10.07 1.69 -10.82
N GLY A 162 10.40 1.10 -9.66
CA GLY A 162 9.67 -0.05 -9.12
C GLY A 162 8.18 0.25 -8.95
N PHE A 163 7.82 1.38 -8.34
CA PHE A 163 6.43 1.80 -8.19
C PHE A 163 5.71 1.97 -9.54
N ILE A 164 6.38 2.58 -10.54
CA ILE A 164 5.81 2.79 -11.88
C ILE A 164 5.60 1.47 -12.64
N LEU A 165 6.47 0.48 -12.41
CA LEU A 165 6.44 -0.81 -13.11
C LEU A 165 5.49 -1.83 -12.49
N LEU A 166 5.11 -1.69 -11.21
CA LEU A 166 4.14 -2.55 -10.54
C LEU A 166 2.84 -2.80 -11.34
N PRO A 167 2.17 -1.79 -11.93
CA PRO A 167 0.95 -2.02 -12.72
C PRO A 167 1.18 -2.74 -14.05
N PHE A 168 2.43 -2.89 -14.51
CA PHE A 168 2.76 -3.60 -15.76
C PHE A 168 2.96 -5.11 -15.56
N ILE A 169 3.01 -5.58 -14.31
CA ILE A 169 3.04 -7.01 -14.01
C ILE A 169 1.60 -7.52 -14.04
N ILE A 170 1.13 -7.87 -15.24
CA ILE A 170 -0.18 -8.49 -15.43
C ILE A 170 0.01 -10.00 -15.31
N PHE A 171 -0.63 -10.61 -14.31
CA PHE A 171 -0.74 -12.06 -14.23
C PHE A 171 -1.81 -12.51 -15.23
N GLU A 172 -1.38 -12.95 -16.41
CA GLU A 172 -2.29 -13.62 -17.33
C GLU A 172 -2.60 -15.05 -16.82
N PRO A 173 -3.88 -15.46 -16.77
CA PRO A 173 -4.20 -16.86 -16.52
C PRO A 173 -3.69 -17.70 -17.70
N TYR A 174 -3.10 -18.86 -17.40
CA TYR A 174 -2.69 -19.81 -18.43
C TYR A 174 -3.90 -20.19 -19.31
N TYR A 175 -3.81 -19.96 -20.62
CA TYR A 175 -4.78 -20.42 -21.61
C TYR A 175 -4.11 -21.34 -22.64
N ILE A 176 -4.79 -22.42 -23.00
CA ILE A 176 -4.35 -23.34 -24.04
C ILE A 176 -4.65 -22.71 -25.41
N GLN A 177 -3.70 -22.76 -26.33
CA GLN A 177 -3.79 -22.14 -27.65
C GLN A 177 -4.75 -22.92 -28.58
N ASN A 178 -5.71 -22.24 -29.21
CA ASN A 178 -6.78 -22.84 -30.02
C ASN A 178 -6.32 -23.73 -31.19
N GLU A 179 -5.10 -23.59 -31.71
CA GLU A 179 -4.55 -24.46 -32.77
C GLU A 179 -4.31 -25.92 -32.30
N GLN A 180 -4.17 -26.14 -30.99
CA GLN A 180 -4.11 -27.50 -30.43
C GLN A 180 -5.51 -28.10 -30.23
N LEU A 181 -6.55 -27.26 -30.13
CA LEU A 181 -7.95 -27.68 -30.06
C LEU A 181 -8.51 -28.12 -31.41
N THR A 182 -7.98 -27.63 -32.54
CA THR A 182 -8.48 -28.01 -33.87
C THR A 182 -8.19 -29.47 -34.25
N HIS A 183 -7.22 -30.10 -33.58
CA HIS A 183 -6.86 -31.51 -33.79
C HIS A 183 -7.13 -32.40 -32.57
N THR A 184 -7.72 -31.85 -31.49
CA THR A 184 -8.07 -32.62 -30.30
C THR A 184 -9.59 -32.67 -30.15
N VAL A 185 -10.12 -33.89 -30.00
CA VAL A 185 -11.54 -34.11 -29.72
C VAL A 185 -11.68 -34.23 -28.21
N GLU A 186 -12.36 -33.27 -27.60
CA GLU A 186 -12.75 -33.36 -26.20
C GLU A 186 -13.95 -34.31 -26.10
N ILE A 187 -13.73 -35.53 -25.58
CA ILE A 187 -14.80 -36.52 -25.40
C ILE A 187 -15.69 -36.05 -24.26
N LYS A 188 -16.79 -35.37 -24.59
CA LYS A 188 -17.79 -34.91 -23.63
C LYS A 188 -18.87 -35.96 -23.35
N ASP A 189 -19.06 -36.91 -24.27
CA ASP A 189 -20.12 -37.91 -24.18
C ASP A 189 -19.58 -39.34 -24.37
N TYR A 190 -19.27 -39.99 -23.25
CA TYR A 190 -18.76 -41.37 -23.20
C TYR A 190 -19.83 -42.40 -23.61
N GLN A 191 -21.12 -42.05 -23.59
CA GLN A 191 -22.20 -43.00 -23.87
C GLN A 191 -22.39 -43.27 -25.37
N ASN A 192 -22.07 -42.29 -26.22
CA ASN A 192 -22.20 -42.37 -27.68
C ASN A 192 -20.85 -42.55 -28.41
N SER A 193 -19.81 -42.92 -27.65
CA SER A 193 -18.48 -43.21 -28.18
C SER A 193 -18.22 -44.72 -28.05
N CYS A 194 -17.70 -45.35 -29.11
CA CYS A 194 -17.31 -46.75 -29.09
C CYS A 194 -15.99 -46.98 -29.81
N ILE A 195 -15.27 -48.03 -29.42
CA ILE A 195 -14.08 -48.52 -30.12
C ILE A 195 -14.51 -49.69 -30.99
N GLU A 196 -14.46 -49.54 -32.31
CA GLU A 196 -14.70 -50.65 -33.25
C GLU A 196 -13.39 -51.37 -33.57
N ILE A 197 -13.39 -52.71 -33.45
CA ILE A 197 -12.27 -53.56 -33.87
C ILE A 197 -12.59 -54.13 -35.25
N VAL A 198 -11.77 -53.82 -36.25
CA VAL A 198 -11.89 -54.36 -37.61
C VAL A 198 -10.52 -54.85 -38.06
N ASN A 199 -10.41 -56.14 -38.41
CA ASN A 199 -9.17 -56.77 -38.93
C ASN A 199 -7.92 -56.51 -38.05
N GLY A 200 -8.08 -56.56 -36.73
CA GLY A 200 -7.00 -56.38 -35.75
C GLY A 200 -6.56 -54.92 -35.53
N LYS A 201 -7.26 -53.95 -36.10
CA LYS A 201 -7.05 -52.51 -35.89
C LYS A 201 -8.19 -51.90 -35.07
N HIS A 202 -7.84 -51.04 -34.11
CA HIS A 202 -8.79 -50.37 -33.23
C HIS A 202 -9.13 -48.99 -33.78
N TYR A 203 -10.41 -48.68 -33.97
CA TYR A 203 -10.87 -47.38 -34.47
C TYR A 203 -11.75 -46.68 -33.44
N LEU A 204 -11.44 -45.42 -33.14
CA LEU A 204 -12.27 -44.59 -32.27
C LEU A 204 -13.44 -44.02 -33.06
N ILE A 205 -14.66 -44.30 -32.59
CA ILE A 205 -15.89 -43.71 -33.09
C ILE A 205 -16.47 -42.82 -32.00
N VAL A 206 -16.61 -41.54 -32.31
CA VAL A 206 -17.26 -40.54 -31.44
C VAL A 206 -18.45 -39.98 -32.21
N GLU A 207 -19.65 -40.03 -31.62
CA GLU A 207 -20.90 -39.57 -32.24
C GLU A 207 -21.18 -40.18 -33.64
N GLY A 208 -20.84 -41.46 -33.82
CA GLY A 208 -21.07 -42.19 -35.08
C GLY A 208 -20.10 -41.84 -36.23
N LYS A 209 -19.07 -41.00 -35.98
CA LYS A 209 -18.00 -40.70 -36.95
C LYS A 209 -16.69 -41.38 -36.56
N LYS A 210 -16.03 -41.99 -37.54
CA LYS A 210 -14.69 -42.58 -37.40
C LYS A 210 -13.66 -41.45 -37.28
N ILE A 211 -13.07 -41.30 -36.09
CA ILE A 211 -12.13 -40.20 -35.77
C ILE A 211 -10.68 -40.59 -36.13
N GLY A 212 -10.28 -41.84 -35.88
CA GLY A 212 -8.91 -42.29 -36.16
C GLY A 212 -8.62 -43.73 -35.70
N GLU A 213 -7.45 -44.23 -36.06
CA GLU A 213 -6.90 -45.49 -35.56
C GLU A 213 -6.23 -45.26 -34.20
N ILE A 214 -6.47 -46.15 -33.24
CA ILE A 214 -5.86 -46.12 -31.90
C ILE A 214 -4.80 -47.22 -31.84
N GLU A 215 -3.60 -46.86 -31.37
CA GLU A 215 -2.51 -47.83 -31.16
C GLU A 215 -2.68 -48.63 -29.86
N ASP A 216 -3.17 -48.00 -28.78
CA ASP A 216 -3.44 -48.67 -27.50
C ASP A 216 -4.90 -48.49 -27.04
N PRO A 217 -5.76 -49.52 -27.14
CA PRO A 217 -7.16 -49.44 -26.71
C PRO A 217 -7.35 -49.39 -25.18
N ASN A 218 -6.30 -49.61 -24.38
CA ASN A 218 -6.34 -49.61 -22.92
C ASN A 218 -5.75 -48.34 -22.28
N ASP A 219 -5.50 -47.29 -23.06
CA ASP A 219 -5.02 -46.02 -22.52
C ASP A 219 -5.96 -45.51 -21.41
N SER A 220 -5.36 -45.01 -20.33
CA SER A 220 -6.01 -44.29 -19.25
C SER A 220 -6.99 -43.21 -19.73
N ALA A 221 -6.73 -42.58 -20.89
CA ALA A 221 -7.60 -41.57 -21.50
C ALA A 221 -8.88 -42.14 -22.13
N LEU A 222 -8.93 -43.44 -22.44
CA LEU A 222 -10.06 -44.13 -23.12
C LEU A 222 -10.90 -44.99 -22.15
N LYS A 223 -10.58 -44.92 -20.86
CA LYS A 223 -11.18 -45.73 -19.80
C LYS A 223 -12.67 -45.36 -19.62
N GLY A 224 -13.56 -46.29 -20.00
CA GLY A 224 -15.02 -46.11 -19.91
C GLY A 224 -15.77 -46.08 -21.24
N ILE A 225 -15.06 -46.18 -22.37
CA ILE A 225 -15.63 -46.29 -23.72
C ILE A 225 -15.97 -47.75 -24.01
N ASN A 226 -17.13 -48.02 -24.61
CA ASN A 226 -17.56 -49.38 -24.95
C ASN A 226 -16.77 -49.91 -26.17
N ILE A 227 -16.26 -51.14 -26.06
CA ILE A 227 -15.58 -51.83 -27.17
C ILE A 227 -16.59 -52.71 -27.89
N VAL A 228 -16.71 -52.54 -29.21
CA VAL A 228 -17.61 -53.31 -30.07
C VAL A 228 -16.76 -54.04 -31.14
N GLU A 229 -16.83 -55.36 -31.14
CA GLU A 229 -16.14 -56.20 -32.11
C GLU A 229 -17.11 -56.48 -33.28
N LYS A 230 -16.67 -56.25 -34.52
CA LYS A 230 -17.53 -56.34 -35.70
C LYS A 230 -16.87 -57.25 -36.71
N ASP A 231 -17.39 -58.47 -36.83
CA ASP A 231 -16.99 -59.40 -37.89
C ASP A 231 -17.61 -58.96 -39.22
N GLU A 232 -16.78 -58.78 -40.26
CA GLU A 232 -17.27 -58.52 -41.61
C GLU A 232 -18.11 -59.72 -42.11
N LYS A 233 -19.32 -59.42 -42.59
CA LYS A 233 -20.11 -60.30 -43.46
C LYS A 233 -19.94 -59.90 -44.90
#